data_AF-A0A661XHS4-F1
#
_entry.id   AF-A0A661XHS4-F1
#
_cell.length_a   1.000
_cell.length_b   1.000
_cell.length_c   1.000
_cell.angle_alpha   90.00
_cell.angle_beta   90.00
_cell.angle_gamma   90.00
#
_symmetry.space_group_name_H-M   'P 1'
#
loop_
_entity.id
_entity.type
_entity.pdbx_description
1 polymer ?
#
loop_
_entity_poly.entity_id
_entity_poly.type
_entity_poly.pdbx_seq_one_letter_code
_entity_poly.pdbx_strand_id
1 'polypeptide(L)'
;MNVGMDRSNVRKVFKGPKYGDLVHQNIESVLTYVSEVNKDPNEIAIPLDFCSFSPICDILKISYSESDNVRHISFIAMKSGKVNYEMLETIDTGTRDAYLRFFDIYGKKGIKQMERFFRQKMILEKSQKLINAKPGVYENPLNPKESLIIAANEAQVHYFSDKVAQLIEKADQNEFAVDEVDNCLVIGAINAEDEKMLMLGKYDVRLYVYHSFINPETLDGAPYPPDLPEILSTIKLIDWREGFGSVILEPITLRHIPDQHLIDLLLGRKMLKFFFNPQRFVALCNDNGLKANFTTTKESNRLRSSGSTKKGLVDFDGQFIHFSFGDTTCTFAEETFHEMLFNWVRPISIIELIKQISLLRE
;
A
#
# COMPACT_ATOMS: atom_id res chain seq x y z
N MET A 1 3.50 -7.51 -16.29
CA MET A 1 3.13 -6.13 -15.90
C MET A 1 2.50 -6.20 -14.53
N ASN A 2 2.82 -5.29 -13.61
CA ASN A 2 2.23 -5.29 -12.27
C ASN A 2 0.89 -4.56 -12.33
N VAL A 3 -0.15 -5.15 -11.76
CA VAL A 3 -1.45 -4.49 -11.59
C VAL A 3 -1.51 -4.00 -10.16
N GLY A 4 -1.09 -2.75 -9.93
CA GLY A 4 -1.37 -2.04 -8.70
C GLY A 4 -2.74 -1.35 -8.82
N MET A 5 -3.60 -1.53 -7.83
CA MET A 5 -4.86 -0.79 -7.72
C MET A 5 -4.64 0.43 -6.84
N ASP A 6 -5.00 1.61 -7.34
CA ASP A 6 -4.84 2.85 -6.60
C ASP A 6 -6.18 3.59 -6.47
N ARG A 7 -6.73 3.60 -5.25
CA ARG A 7 -7.98 4.28 -4.89
C ARG A 7 -7.80 5.75 -4.54
N SER A 8 -6.57 6.25 -4.44
CA SER A 8 -6.31 7.63 -4.06
C SER A 8 -5.59 8.38 -5.16
N ASN A 9 -5.97 9.64 -5.37
CA ASN A 9 -5.29 10.50 -6.30
C ASN A 9 -3.84 10.85 -5.87
N VAL A 10 -3.49 10.64 -4.59
CA VAL A 10 -2.21 11.03 -3.98
C VAL A 10 -1.17 9.90 -3.98
N ARG A 11 -1.58 8.62 -3.92
CA ARG A 11 -0.67 7.45 -3.93
C ARG A 11 0.15 7.32 -5.22
N LYS A 12 -0.34 7.82 -6.37
CA LYS A 12 0.38 7.91 -7.67
C LYS A 12 1.68 8.73 -7.60
N VAL A 13 1.87 9.46 -6.51
CA VAL A 13 3.03 10.31 -6.27
C VAL A 13 4.10 9.55 -5.49
N PHE A 14 3.78 8.43 -4.82
CA PHE A 14 4.64 7.69 -3.90
C PHE A 14 5.88 7.05 -4.55
N LYS A 15 7.03 7.06 -3.85
CA LYS A 15 8.34 6.61 -4.38
C LYS A 15 9.03 5.53 -3.54
N GLY A 16 8.36 4.91 -2.58
CA GLY A 16 9.04 4.10 -1.57
C GLY A 16 9.68 4.97 -0.49
N PRO A 17 9.90 4.44 0.73
CA PRO A 17 10.69 5.14 1.72
C PRO A 17 12.10 5.36 1.14
N LYS A 18 12.55 6.62 1.16
CA LYS A 18 13.93 6.94 0.84
C LYS A 18 14.46 7.99 1.79
N TYR A 19 14.40 7.71 3.09
CA TYR A 19 14.83 8.69 4.08
C TYR A 19 15.56 8.08 5.26
N GLY A 20 16.57 8.83 5.71
CA GLY A 20 17.20 8.66 7.01
C GLY A 20 16.40 9.37 8.10
N ASP A 21 16.84 9.21 9.33
CA ASP A 21 16.11 9.61 10.54
C ASP A 21 15.65 11.07 10.52
N LEU A 22 14.45 11.32 11.05
CA LEU A 22 13.84 12.67 11.19
C LEU A 22 14.77 13.66 11.89
N VAL A 23 15.64 13.17 12.79
CA VAL A 23 16.67 13.98 13.49
C VAL A 23 17.65 14.67 12.55
N HIS A 24 17.78 14.20 11.31
CA HIS A 24 18.65 14.76 10.29
C HIS A 24 17.91 15.66 9.29
N GLN A 25 16.63 15.95 9.52
CA GLN A 25 15.78 16.75 8.64
C GLN A 25 15.45 18.12 9.25
N ASN A 26 15.10 19.10 8.41
CA ASN A 26 14.75 20.46 8.85
C ASN A 26 13.30 20.53 9.35
N ILE A 27 12.97 19.71 10.33
CA ILE A 27 11.60 19.45 10.75
C ILE A 27 10.96 20.66 11.46
N GLU A 28 11.74 21.47 12.17
CA GLU A 28 11.26 22.66 12.88
C GLU A 28 10.68 23.71 11.91
N SER A 29 11.36 23.95 10.78
CA SER A 29 10.88 24.88 9.76
C SER A 29 9.56 24.40 9.13
N VAL A 30 9.46 23.08 8.91
CA VAL A 30 8.26 22.44 8.35
C VAL A 30 7.09 22.58 9.33
N LEU A 31 7.29 22.23 10.60
CA LEU A 31 6.26 22.32 11.65
C LEU A 31 5.80 23.75 11.89
N THR A 32 6.72 24.71 11.86
CA THR A 32 6.38 26.14 12.01
C THR A 32 5.46 26.61 10.88
N TYR A 33 5.80 26.28 9.63
CA TYR A 33 4.95 26.63 8.48
C TYR A 33 3.57 25.96 8.57
N VAL A 34 3.55 24.65 8.85
CA VAL A 34 2.31 23.87 9.01
C VAL A 34 1.41 24.49 10.08
N SER A 35 1.98 24.83 11.24
CA SER A 35 1.22 25.42 12.34
C SER A 35 0.66 26.79 12.00
N GLU A 36 1.34 27.57 11.15
CA GLU A 36 0.83 28.87 10.71
C GLU A 36 -0.33 28.72 9.73
N VAL A 37 -0.17 27.87 8.71
CA VAL A 37 -1.22 27.61 7.72
C VAL A 37 -2.48 27.03 8.37
N ASN A 38 -2.33 26.09 9.31
CA ASN A 38 -3.46 25.43 9.98
C ASN A 38 -4.24 26.34 10.94
N LYS A 39 -3.85 27.61 11.12
CA LYS A 39 -4.68 28.61 11.82
C LYS A 39 -5.87 29.06 10.98
N ASP A 40 -5.77 28.98 9.66
CA ASP A 40 -6.87 29.28 8.75
C ASP A 40 -7.81 28.07 8.66
N PRO A 41 -9.11 28.21 8.99
CA PRO A 41 -10.06 27.10 8.90
C PRO A 41 -10.29 26.59 7.47
N ASN A 42 -9.92 27.36 6.45
CA ASN A 42 -10.04 26.97 5.04
C ASN A 42 -8.77 26.32 4.48
N GLU A 43 -7.72 26.20 5.28
CA GLU A 43 -6.46 25.60 4.85
C GLU A 43 -6.04 24.46 5.76
N ILE A 44 -5.46 23.43 5.17
CA ILE A 44 -4.78 22.37 5.90
C ILE A 44 -3.44 22.08 5.24
N ALA A 45 -2.37 22.22 6.03
CA ALA A 45 -1.03 21.81 5.74
C ALA A 45 -0.69 20.52 6.51
N ILE A 46 -0.13 19.56 5.80
CA ILE A 46 0.27 18.25 6.31
C ILE A 46 1.77 18.08 6.04
N PRO A 47 2.59 17.90 7.08
CA PRO A 47 4.00 17.61 6.90
C PRO A 47 4.18 16.19 6.38
N LEU A 48 4.80 16.04 5.21
CA LEU A 48 4.94 14.76 4.52
C LEU A 48 6.15 13.96 5.00
N ASP A 49 7.11 14.59 5.69
CA ASP A 49 8.29 13.92 6.26
C ASP A 49 7.93 12.86 7.32
N PHE A 50 6.77 13.01 7.97
CA PHE A 50 6.23 12.02 8.92
C PHE A 50 5.39 10.94 8.27
N CYS A 51 5.15 11.04 6.96
CA CYS A 51 4.31 10.11 6.25
C CYS A 51 5.17 9.15 5.43
N SER A 52 4.64 7.96 5.18
CA SER A 52 5.12 7.08 4.12
C SER A 52 4.78 7.64 2.72
N PHE A 53 4.52 8.93 2.55
CA PHE A 53 4.24 9.56 1.26
C PHE A 53 5.53 10.05 0.58
N SER A 54 5.39 10.44 -0.68
CA SER A 54 6.53 10.64 -1.57
C SER A 54 7.53 11.72 -1.13
N PRO A 55 8.83 11.52 -1.39
CA PRO A 55 9.90 12.51 -1.31
C PRO A 55 9.81 13.78 -2.18
N ILE A 56 8.67 14.11 -2.77
CA ILE A 56 8.62 15.21 -3.75
C ILE A 56 8.74 16.55 -3.07
N CYS A 57 8.15 16.69 -1.89
CA CYS A 57 8.09 17.92 -1.12
C CYS A 57 7.92 17.61 0.37
N ASP A 58 8.10 18.64 1.19
CA ASP A 58 8.10 18.50 2.65
C ASP A 58 6.69 18.71 3.21
N ILE A 59 5.81 19.43 2.49
CA ILE A 59 4.46 19.80 2.95
C ILE A 59 3.44 19.63 1.82
N LEU A 60 2.31 19.00 2.13
CA LEU A 60 1.08 19.03 1.33
C LEU A 60 0.15 20.10 1.91
N LYS A 61 -0.26 21.07 1.10
CA LYS A 61 -1.24 22.10 1.46
C LYS A 61 -2.51 21.91 0.65
N ILE A 62 -3.65 21.89 1.32
CA ILE A 62 -4.98 21.84 0.72
C ILE A 62 -5.70 23.11 1.16
N SER A 63 -6.13 23.93 0.21
CA SER A 63 -6.94 25.12 0.47
C SER A 63 -8.33 24.90 -0.10
N TYR A 64 -9.35 25.32 0.64
CA TYR A 64 -10.75 25.32 0.20
C TYR A 64 -11.18 26.73 -0.17
N SER A 65 -11.68 26.91 -1.39
CA SER A 65 -12.30 28.16 -1.83
C SER A 65 -13.81 28.01 -1.75
N GLU A 66 -14.46 28.72 -0.82
CA GLU A 66 -15.92 28.75 -0.72
C GLU A 66 -16.58 29.34 -1.98
N SER A 67 -15.95 30.34 -2.61
CA SER A 67 -16.50 31.01 -3.80
C SER A 67 -16.61 30.08 -5.00
N ASP A 68 -15.68 29.14 -5.13
CA ASP A 68 -15.60 28.23 -6.27
C ASP A 68 -16.04 26.80 -5.92
N ASN A 69 -16.21 26.50 -4.62
CA ASN A 69 -16.39 25.15 -4.08
C ASN A 69 -15.31 24.17 -4.60
N VAL A 70 -14.08 24.67 -4.80
CA VAL A 70 -12.94 23.91 -5.33
C VAL A 70 -11.87 23.74 -4.25
N ARG A 71 -11.28 22.55 -4.21
CA ARG A 71 -10.10 22.25 -3.41
C ARG A 71 -8.84 22.48 -4.25
N HIS A 72 -7.95 23.33 -3.76
CA HIS A 72 -6.66 23.57 -4.36
C HIS A 72 -5.59 22.76 -3.63
N ILE A 73 -4.86 21.92 -4.36
CA ILE A 73 -3.79 21.08 -3.81
C ILE A 73 -2.44 21.66 -4.23
N SER A 74 -1.63 22.02 -3.24
CA SER A 74 -0.29 22.56 -3.41
C SER A 74 0.73 21.69 -2.69
N PHE A 75 1.89 21.50 -3.32
CA PHE A 75 3.01 20.76 -2.75
C PHE A 75 4.16 21.73 -2.54
N ILE A 76 4.67 21.79 -1.31
CA ILE A 76 5.62 22.82 -0.87
C ILE A 76 6.90 22.15 -0.40
N ALA A 77 8.00 22.43 -1.08
CA ALA A 77 9.33 22.02 -0.67
C ALA A 77 9.98 23.16 0.12
N MET A 78 10.23 22.95 1.39
CA MET A 78 10.93 23.84 2.29
C MET A 78 12.44 23.77 2.02
N LYS A 79 12.99 24.85 1.47
CA LYS A 79 14.43 25.02 1.32
C LYS A 79 14.91 26.09 2.30
N SER A 80 15.89 25.75 3.12
CA SER A 80 16.60 26.69 3.98
C SER A 80 18.02 26.90 3.45
N GLY A 81 18.60 28.07 3.76
CA GLY A 81 20.00 28.38 3.48
C GLY A 81 20.25 29.23 2.23
N LYS A 82 21.32 30.03 2.31
CA LYS A 82 21.73 31.05 1.33
C LYS A 82 21.85 30.50 -0.10
N VAL A 83 22.41 29.30 -0.26
CA VAL A 83 22.61 28.67 -1.57
C VAL A 83 21.30 28.41 -2.30
N ASN A 84 20.24 28.02 -1.58
CA ASN A 84 18.93 27.77 -2.18
C ASN A 84 18.25 29.07 -2.63
N TYR A 85 18.40 30.14 -1.84
CA TYR A 85 17.87 31.46 -2.21
C TYR A 85 18.53 31.97 -3.50
N GLU A 86 19.86 31.97 -3.55
CA GLU A 86 20.60 32.42 -4.75
C GLU A 86 20.36 31.52 -5.96
N MET A 87 20.11 30.22 -5.75
CA MET A 87 19.69 29.30 -6.82
C MET A 87 18.33 29.69 -7.39
N LEU A 88 17.33 29.96 -6.54
CA LEU A 88 16.00 30.38 -6.98
C LEU A 88 16.06 31.72 -7.72
N GLU A 89 16.78 32.70 -7.18
CA GLU A 89 17.01 34.00 -7.82
C GLU A 89 17.67 33.84 -9.20
N THR A 90 18.66 32.93 -9.31
CA THR A 90 19.30 32.60 -10.59
C THR A 90 18.32 32.04 -11.60
N ILE A 91 17.45 31.12 -11.17
CA ILE A 91 16.43 30.49 -12.02
C ILE A 91 15.40 31.53 -12.47
N ASP A 92 14.90 32.36 -11.56
CA ASP A 92 13.90 33.40 -11.83
C ASP A 92 14.45 34.49 -12.75
N THR A 93 15.73 34.83 -12.61
CA THR A 93 16.42 35.75 -13.52
C THR A 93 16.51 35.16 -14.93
N GLY A 94 16.78 33.85 -15.05
CA GLY A 94 16.75 33.14 -16.33
C GLY A 94 17.83 33.54 -17.35
N THR A 95 18.83 34.34 -16.98
CA THR A 95 19.87 34.82 -17.91
C THR A 95 21.14 33.96 -17.85
N ARG A 96 21.84 33.86 -18.99
CA ARG A 96 23.13 33.15 -19.09
C ARG A 96 24.12 33.63 -18.04
N ASP A 97 24.24 34.94 -17.84
CA ASP A 97 25.20 35.52 -16.90
C ASP A 97 24.87 35.16 -15.45
N ALA A 98 23.59 35.06 -15.08
CA ALA A 98 23.20 34.59 -13.75
C ALA A 98 23.63 33.14 -13.53
N TYR A 99 23.43 32.25 -14.51
CA TYR A 99 23.89 30.87 -14.42
C TYR A 99 25.42 30.74 -14.35
N LEU A 100 26.16 31.56 -15.11
CA LEU A 100 27.62 31.60 -15.04
C LEU A 100 28.11 32.07 -13.66
N ARG A 101 27.55 33.16 -13.13
CA ARG A 101 27.87 33.63 -11.76
C ARG A 101 27.57 32.57 -10.71
N PHE A 102 26.41 31.90 -10.80
CA PHE A 102 26.06 30.83 -9.87
C PHE A 102 27.05 29.66 -9.96
N PHE A 103 27.50 29.30 -11.18
CA PHE A 103 28.54 28.29 -11.38
C PHE A 103 29.90 28.73 -10.81
N ASP A 104 30.29 29.99 -10.98
CA ASP A 104 31.57 30.49 -10.46
C ASP A 104 31.62 30.44 -8.92
N ILE A 105 30.48 30.69 -8.25
CA ILE A 105 30.39 30.65 -6.78
C ILE A 105 30.29 29.22 -6.26
N TYR A 106 29.43 28.37 -6.83
CA TYR A 106 29.06 27.07 -6.25
C TYR A 106 29.58 25.84 -7.01
N GLY A 107 30.13 26.06 -8.20
CA GLY A 107 30.72 25.05 -9.06
C GLY A 107 29.78 23.88 -9.38
N LYS A 108 30.39 22.71 -9.59
CA LYS A 108 29.67 21.46 -9.92
C LYS A 108 28.66 21.03 -8.86
N LYS A 109 28.87 21.38 -7.58
CA LYS A 109 27.93 21.03 -6.50
C LYS A 109 26.64 21.84 -6.62
N GLY A 110 26.74 23.15 -6.90
CA GLY A 110 25.58 24.00 -7.15
C GLY A 110 24.76 23.55 -8.35
N ILE A 111 25.43 23.22 -9.47
CA ILE A 111 24.74 22.73 -10.68
C ILE A 111 23.98 21.42 -10.40
N LYS A 112 24.60 20.47 -9.68
CA LYS A 112 23.90 19.24 -9.29
C LYS A 112 22.66 19.50 -8.41
N GLN A 113 22.70 20.51 -7.54
CA GLN A 113 21.53 20.92 -6.75
C GLN A 113 20.43 21.51 -7.64
N MET A 114 20.81 22.34 -8.61
CA MET A 114 19.88 22.95 -9.57
C MET A 114 19.25 21.91 -10.51
N GLU A 115 20.02 20.93 -11.00
CA GLU A 115 19.50 19.78 -11.76
C GLU A 115 18.50 18.95 -10.94
N ARG A 116 18.80 18.72 -9.65
CA ARG A 116 17.89 18.04 -8.73
C ARG A 116 16.59 18.84 -8.57
N PHE A 117 16.68 20.15 -8.44
CA PHE A 117 15.52 21.04 -8.35
C PHE A 117 14.63 20.96 -9.59
N PHE A 118 15.19 21.12 -10.80
CA PHE A 118 14.42 21.00 -12.05
C PHE A 118 13.78 19.62 -12.20
N ARG A 119 14.49 18.55 -11.84
CA ARG A 119 13.92 17.20 -11.86
C ARG A 119 12.76 17.05 -10.89
N GLN A 120 12.88 17.58 -9.67
CA GLN A 120 11.80 17.54 -8.68
C GLN A 120 10.58 18.34 -9.16
N LYS A 121 10.79 19.54 -9.72
CA LYS A 121 9.72 20.37 -10.29
C LYS A 121 9.00 19.67 -11.44
N MET A 122 9.74 19.06 -12.37
CA MET A 122 9.17 18.30 -13.49
C MET A 122 8.33 17.11 -13.00
N ILE A 123 8.84 16.33 -12.04
CA ILE A 123 8.08 15.20 -11.47
C ILE A 123 6.82 15.74 -10.79
N LEU A 124 6.93 16.81 -10.02
CA LEU A 124 5.79 17.43 -9.33
C LEU A 124 4.71 17.88 -10.31
N GLU A 125 5.06 18.58 -11.38
CA GLU A 125 4.13 19.03 -12.43
C GLU A 125 3.43 17.85 -13.12
N LYS A 126 4.18 16.79 -13.45
CA LYS A 126 3.61 15.56 -14.00
C LYS A 126 2.67 14.88 -13.00
N SER A 127 3.05 14.79 -11.73
CA SER A 127 2.23 14.22 -10.65
C SER A 127 0.96 15.02 -10.40
N GLN A 128 1.01 16.36 -10.41
CA GLN A 128 -0.17 17.21 -10.24
C GLN A 128 -1.22 16.99 -11.34
N LYS A 129 -0.79 16.77 -12.58
CA LYS A 129 -1.71 16.41 -13.68
C LYS A 129 -2.45 15.09 -13.45
N LEU A 130 -1.89 14.19 -12.64
CA LEU A 130 -2.50 12.89 -12.32
C LEU A 130 -3.48 12.94 -11.15
N ILE A 131 -3.41 13.96 -10.29
CA ILE A 131 -4.25 14.06 -9.09
C ILE A 131 -5.75 14.24 -9.42
N ASN A 132 -6.08 14.68 -10.62
CA ASN A 132 -7.47 14.75 -11.11
C ASN A 132 -7.63 14.07 -12.47
N ALA A 133 -6.70 13.19 -12.83
CA ALA A 133 -6.79 12.46 -14.08
C ALA A 133 -8.00 11.53 -14.06
N LYS A 134 -8.75 11.54 -15.17
CA LYS A 134 -9.83 10.57 -15.40
C LYS A 134 -9.25 9.16 -15.51
N PRO A 135 -10.10 8.13 -15.42
CA PRO A 135 -9.69 6.77 -15.78
C PRO A 135 -9.03 6.72 -17.17
N GLY A 136 -7.94 5.96 -17.30
CA GLY A 136 -7.14 5.85 -18.51
C GLY A 136 -5.72 5.36 -18.27
N VAL A 137 -4.93 5.31 -19.35
CA VAL A 137 -3.52 4.93 -19.34
C VAL A 137 -2.64 6.17 -19.51
N TYR A 138 -1.67 6.34 -18.62
CA TYR A 138 -0.80 7.51 -18.53
C TYR A 138 0.69 7.12 -18.51
N GLU A 139 1.56 8.03 -18.92
CA GLU A 139 3.01 7.87 -18.70
C GLU A 139 3.32 7.97 -17.20
N ASN A 140 4.10 7.03 -16.67
CA ASN A 140 4.56 7.12 -15.28
C ASN A 140 5.56 8.29 -15.13
N PRO A 141 5.27 9.30 -14.28
CA PRO A 141 6.14 10.48 -14.08
C PRO A 141 7.57 10.16 -13.65
N LEU A 142 7.75 9.03 -12.96
CA LEU A 142 9.02 8.58 -12.40
C LEU A 142 9.81 7.70 -13.39
N ASN A 143 9.11 7.01 -14.29
CA ASN A 143 9.70 6.10 -15.25
C ASN A 143 8.90 6.06 -16.56
N PRO A 144 9.31 6.81 -17.58
CA PRO A 144 8.60 6.87 -18.86
C PRO A 144 8.47 5.52 -19.60
N LYS A 145 9.20 4.49 -19.18
CA LYS A 145 9.11 3.12 -19.75
C LYS A 145 7.96 2.29 -19.14
N GLU A 146 7.30 2.81 -18.11
CA GLU A 146 6.19 2.15 -17.44
C GLU A 146 4.91 2.97 -17.65
N SER A 147 3.80 2.28 -17.88
CA SER A 147 2.48 2.90 -17.95
C SER A 147 1.81 2.86 -16.58
N LEU A 148 1.22 3.98 -16.19
CA LEU A 148 0.33 4.09 -15.05
C LEU A 148 -1.12 3.91 -15.54
N ILE A 149 -1.91 3.07 -14.86
CA ILE A 149 -3.31 2.87 -15.20
C ILE A 149 -4.18 3.40 -14.08
N ILE A 150 -5.11 4.28 -14.43
CA ILE A 150 -6.14 4.79 -13.54
C ILE A 150 -7.43 4.10 -13.96
N ALA A 151 -7.98 3.24 -13.12
CA ALA A 151 -9.27 2.63 -13.38
C ALA A 151 -10.41 3.50 -12.83
N ALA A 152 -11.57 3.45 -13.48
CA ALA A 152 -12.79 3.99 -12.92
C ALA A 152 -13.15 3.11 -11.71
N ASN A 153 -13.40 3.72 -10.54
CA ASN A 153 -13.85 2.95 -9.37
C ASN A 153 -15.35 2.67 -9.49
N GLU A 154 -15.75 1.99 -10.57
CA GLU A 154 -17.13 1.63 -10.84
C GLU A 154 -17.51 0.32 -10.14
N ALA A 155 -16.53 -0.53 -9.81
CA ALA A 155 -16.79 -1.69 -8.95
C ALA A 155 -17.11 -1.22 -7.54
N GLN A 156 -18.26 -1.67 -7.02
CA GLN A 156 -18.54 -1.57 -5.60
C GLN A 156 -17.54 -2.45 -4.85
N VAL A 157 -16.64 -1.81 -4.11
CA VAL A 157 -15.71 -2.51 -3.24
C VAL A 157 -16.46 -2.98 -2.01
N HIS A 158 -16.48 -4.29 -1.78
CA HIS A 158 -17.02 -4.86 -0.56
C HIS A 158 -15.89 -5.15 0.42
N TYR A 159 -16.04 -4.62 1.62
CA TYR A 159 -15.14 -4.87 2.75
C TYR A 159 -15.70 -6.00 3.60
N PHE A 160 -14.83 -6.67 4.35
CA PHE A 160 -15.21 -7.65 5.39
C PHE A 160 -15.01 -7.09 6.81
N SER A 161 -15.02 -5.77 6.98
CA SER A 161 -14.84 -5.09 8.27
C SER A 161 -15.86 -5.54 9.32
N ASP A 162 -17.12 -5.77 8.93
CA ASP A 162 -18.15 -6.31 9.84
C ASP A 162 -17.76 -7.67 10.41
N LYS A 163 -17.16 -8.54 9.57
CA LYS A 163 -16.68 -9.85 10.01
C LYS A 163 -15.49 -9.70 10.97
N VAL A 164 -14.61 -8.74 10.73
CA VAL A 164 -13.51 -8.42 11.67
C VAL A 164 -14.07 -7.98 13.03
N ALA A 165 -15.05 -7.08 13.04
CA ALA A 165 -15.70 -6.65 14.28
C ALA A 165 -16.34 -7.83 15.03
N GLN A 166 -17.10 -8.67 14.32
CA GLN A 166 -17.72 -9.87 14.90
C GLN A 166 -16.69 -10.87 15.45
N LEU A 167 -15.55 -11.03 14.78
CA LEU A 167 -14.46 -11.89 15.26
C LEU A 167 -13.85 -11.36 16.55
N ILE A 168 -13.65 -10.04 16.67
CA ILE A 168 -13.14 -9.41 17.88
C ILE A 168 -14.12 -9.62 19.04
N GLU A 169 -15.42 -9.40 18.82
CA GLU A 169 -16.47 -9.64 19.82
C GLU A 169 -16.54 -11.12 20.25
N LYS A 170 -16.38 -12.06 19.32
CA LYS A 170 -16.32 -13.49 19.65
C LYS A 170 -15.06 -13.85 20.45
N ALA A 171 -13.93 -13.21 20.15
CA ALA A 171 -12.69 -13.39 20.89
C ALA A 171 -12.76 -12.81 22.31
N ASP A 172 -13.61 -11.82 22.57
CA ASP A 172 -13.91 -11.37 23.94
C ASP A 172 -14.64 -12.45 24.76
N GLN A 173 -15.43 -13.30 24.10
CA GLN A 173 -16.21 -14.35 24.76
C GLN A 173 -15.43 -15.66 24.93
N ASN A 174 -14.58 -16.01 23.96
CA ASN A 174 -13.93 -17.33 23.86
C ASN A 174 -12.39 -17.26 23.78
N GLU A 175 -11.79 -16.15 24.19
CA GLU A 175 -10.33 -15.86 24.14
C GLU A 175 -9.76 -15.70 22.72
N PHE A 176 -10.28 -16.42 21.73
CA PHE A 176 -9.99 -16.25 20.30
C PHE A 176 -11.20 -16.66 19.45
N ALA A 177 -11.19 -16.26 18.17
CA ALA A 177 -12.18 -16.63 17.18
C ALA A 177 -11.54 -16.72 15.79
N VAL A 178 -12.02 -17.64 14.96
CA VAL A 178 -11.51 -17.87 13.60
C VAL A 178 -12.68 -17.94 12.62
N ASP A 179 -12.49 -17.36 11.44
CA ASP A 179 -13.45 -17.41 10.33
C ASP A 179 -12.72 -17.27 8.99
N GLU A 180 -13.46 -17.49 7.92
CA GLU A 180 -12.98 -17.51 6.54
C GLU A 180 -13.71 -16.45 5.68
N VAL A 181 -12.99 -15.91 4.70
CA VAL A 181 -13.49 -14.97 3.70
C VAL A 181 -13.19 -15.52 2.31
N ASP A 182 -14.26 -15.65 1.52
CA ASP A 182 -14.22 -16.05 0.10
C ASP A 182 -13.40 -17.31 -0.16
N ASN A 183 -13.46 -18.25 0.78
CA ASN A 183 -12.81 -19.56 0.73
C ASN A 183 -11.30 -19.58 0.48
N CYS A 184 -10.61 -18.45 0.66
CA CYS A 184 -9.17 -18.34 0.44
C CYS A 184 -8.44 -17.51 1.49
N LEU A 185 -9.14 -16.81 2.38
CA LEU A 185 -8.54 -15.98 3.42
C LEU A 185 -9.09 -16.35 4.80
N VAL A 186 -8.24 -16.88 5.67
CA VAL A 186 -8.57 -17.14 7.08
C VAL A 186 -8.13 -15.97 7.95
N ILE A 187 -8.99 -15.63 8.91
CA ILE A 187 -8.79 -14.55 9.86
C ILE A 187 -9.00 -15.10 11.27
N GLY A 188 -8.00 -14.96 12.12
CA GLY A 188 -8.09 -15.20 13.55
C GLY A 188 -8.05 -13.89 14.33
N ALA A 189 -9.02 -13.65 15.22
CA ALA A 189 -8.94 -12.63 16.25
C ALA A 189 -8.55 -13.30 17.58
N ILE A 190 -7.53 -12.78 18.25
CA ILE A 190 -6.95 -13.38 19.45
C ILE A 190 -6.87 -12.30 20.54
N ASN A 191 -7.31 -12.64 21.76
CA ASN A 191 -7.00 -11.85 22.95
C ASN A 191 -5.52 -12.06 23.31
N ALA A 192 -4.74 -10.99 23.22
CA ALA A 192 -3.28 -11.01 23.30
C ALA A 192 -2.74 -10.32 24.56
N GLU A 193 -3.61 -10.03 25.54
CA GLU A 193 -3.19 -9.51 26.85
C GLU A 193 -2.39 -10.54 27.65
N ASP A 194 -2.60 -11.83 27.39
CA ASP A 194 -1.87 -12.94 27.99
C ASP A 194 -1.06 -13.71 26.92
N GLU A 195 0.21 -13.97 27.20
CA GLU A 195 1.13 -14.62 26.24
C GLU A 195 0.73 -16.07 25.93
N LYS A 196 0.20 -16.79 26.91
CA LYS A 196 -0.29 -18.16 26.72
C LYS A 196 -1.52 -18.15 25.81
N MET A 197 -2.43 -17.19 25.98
CA MET A 197 -3.59 -17.03 25.09
C MET A 197 -3.18 -16.65 23.68
N LEU A 198 -2.18 -15.79 23.53
CA LEU A 198 -1.61 -15.50 22.22
C LEU A 198 -1.04 -16.74 21.54
N MET A 199 -0.35 -17.61 22.28
CA MET A 199 0.19 -18.87 21.76
C MET A 199 -0.91 -19.85 21.37
N LEU A 200 -1.90 -20.07 22.24
CA LEU A 200 -3.03 -20.96 21.99
C LEU A 200 -3.88 -20.49 20.81
N GLY A 201 -4.22 -19.20 20.75
CA GLY A 201 -4.97 -18.65 19.62
C GLY A 201 -4.24 -18.79 18.29
N LYS A 202 -2.91 -18.60 18.25
CA LYS A 202 -2.12 -18.85 17.03
C LYS A 202 -2.12 -20.33 16.65
N TYR A 203 -2.09 -21.23 17.63
CA TYR A 203 -2.16 -22.66 17.39
C TYR A 203 -3.52 -23.03 16.80
N ASP A 204 -4.60 -22.51 17.36
CA ASP A 204 -5.97 -22.77 16.88
C ASP A 204 -6.22 -22.25 15.46
N VAL A 205 -5.77 -21.01 15.15
CA VAL A 205 -5.85 -20.47 13.79
C VAL A 205 -5.11 -21.38 12.78
N ARG A 206 -3.95 -21.91 13.15
CA ARG A 206 -3.21 -22.86 12.29
C ARG A 206 -3.93 -24.19 12.16
N LEU A 207 -4.53 -24.67 13.23
CA LEU A 207 -5.30 -25.91 13.22
C LEU A 207 -6.51 -25.76 12.31
N TYR A 208 -7.22 -24.63 12.36
CA TYR A 208 -8.29 -24.29 11.42
C TYR A 208 -7.78 -24.31 9.98
N VAL A 209 -6.65 -23.65 9.69
CA VAL A 209 -6.04 -23.66 8.34
C VAL A 209 -5.70 -25.09 7.89
N TYR A 210 -5.15 -25.91 8.78
CA TYR A 210 -4.83 -27.29 8.50
C TYR A 210 -6.07 -28.08 8.09
N HIS A 211 -7.15 -27.97 8.87
CA HIS A 211 -8.44 -28.59 8.56
C HIS A 211 -9.05 -28.08 7.26
N SER A 212 -9.12 -26.76 7.06
CA SER A 212 -9.80 -26.20 5.90
C SER A 212 -9.06 -26.44 4.57
N PHE A 213 -7.73 -26.53 4.60
CA PHE A 213 -6.94 -26.45 3.37
C PHE A 213 -5.86 -27.51 3.17
N ILE A 214 -5.32 -28.10 4.24
CA ILE A 214 -4.20 -29.04 4.13
C ILE A 214 -4.71 -30.48 4.21
N ASN A 215 -5.53 -30.78 5.22
CA ASN A 215 -6.10 -32.10 5.44
C ASN A 215 -7.55 -32.04 5.95
N PRO A 216 -8.52 -31.80 5.06
CA PRO A 216 -9.94 -31.74 5.42
C PRO A 216 -10.51 -33.03 6.01
N GLU A 217 -9.95 -34.19 5.68
CA GLU A 217 -10.42 -35.50 6.18
C GLU A 217 -10.32 -35.61 7.71
N THR A 218 -9.48 -34.81 8.36
CA THR A 218 -9.38 -34.76 9.83
C THR A 218 -10.62 -34.15 10.50
N LEU A 219 -11.45 -33.38 9.78
CA LEU A 219 -12.75 -32.96 10.28
C LEU A 219 -13.75 -34.13 10.36
N ASP A 220 -13.55 -35.17 9.56
CA ASP A 220 -14.37 -36.39 9.54
C ASP A 220 -13.90 -37.44 10.56
N GLY A 221 -13.08 -37.02 11.53
CA GLY A 221 -12.58 -37.88 12.61
C GLY A 221 -11.34 -38.70 12.25
N ALA A 222 -10.69 -38.44 11.11
CA ALA A 222 -9.39 -39.04 10.82
C ALA A 222 -8.36 -38.60 11.88
N PRO A 223 -7.47 -39.51 12.34
CA PRO A 223 -6.50 -39.18 13.36
C PRO A 223 -5.49 -38.15 12.85
N TYR A 224 -5.04 -37.26 13.74
CA TYR A 224 -3.94 -36.35 13.43
C TYR A 224 -2.65 -37.13 13.16
N PRO A 225 -1.83 -36.65 12.22
CA PRO A 225 -0.51 -37.22 12.02
C PRO A 225 0.39 -36.90 13.24
N PRO A 226 1.37 -37.76 13.57
CA PRO A 226 2.20 -37.60 14.76
C PRO A 226 3.10 -36.35 14.70
N ASP A 227 3.38 -35.84 13.51
CA ASP A 227 4.16 -34.64 13.22
C ASP A 227 3.30 -33.37 13.07
N LEU A 228 2.03 -33.40 13.48
CA LEU A 228 1.13 -32.23 13.41
C LEU A 228 1.78 -30.93 13.95
N PRO A 229 2.48 -30.91 15.10
CA PRO A 229 3.12 -29.67 15.57
C PRO A 229 4.13 -29.09 14.57
N GLU A 230 4.88 -29.95 13.87
CA GLU A 230 5.83 -29.53 12.83
C GLU A 230 5.09 -28.97 11.62
N ILE A 231 4.04 -29.66 11.15
CA ILE A 231 3.19 -29.18 10.05
C ILE A 231 2.60 -27.81 10.37
N LEU A 232 1.98 -27.64 11.55
CA LEU A 232 1.38 -26.37 11.96
C LEU A 232 2.44 -25.25 12.04
N SER A 233 3.67 -25.56 12.45
CA SER A 233 4.75 -24.57 12.50
C SER A 233 5.12 -24.00 11.13
N THR A 234 4.90 -24.75 10.05
CA THR A 234 5.12 -24.29 8.67
C THR A 234 4.05 -23.31 8.18
N ILE A 235 2.88 -23.30 8.82
CA ILE A 235 1.77 -22.40 8.48
C ILE A 235 2.11 -21.00 9.01
N LYS A 236 2.49 -20.13 8.08
CA LYS A 236 2.82 -18.72 8.33
C LYS A 236 1.54 -17.91 8.47
N LEU A 237 1.39 -17.27 9.63
CA LEU A 237 0.31 -16.31 9.89
C LEU A 237 0.88 -14.89 9.80
N ILE A 238 0.16 -14.01 9.12
CA ILE A 238 0.53 -12.60 8.94
C ILE A 238 -0.18 -11.77 10.01
N ASP A 239 0.55 -10.94 10.75
CA ASP A 239 -0.05 -9.93 11.63
C ASP A 239 -0.63 -8.78 10.81
N TRP A 240 -1.85 -8.35 11.12
CA TRP A 240 -2.42 -7.14 10.50
C TRP A 240 -1.50 -5.92 10.61
N ARG A 241 -0.82 -5.77 11.75
CA ARG A 241 0.05 -4.62 12.04
C ARG A 241 1.32 -4.60 11.19
N GLU A 242 1.71 -5.73 10.60
CA GLU A 242 2.77 -5.74 9.58
C GLU A 242 2.40 -4.82 8.39
N GLY A 243 1.11 -4.60 8.16
CA GLY A 243 0.58 -3.68 7.17
C GLY A 243 0.80 -2.20 7.46
N PHE A 244 1.22 -1.78 8.65
CA PHE A 244 1.43 -0.35 8.98
C PHE A 244 2.55 0.30 8.15
N GLY A 245 3.47 -0.49 7.60
CA GLY A 245 4.46 -0.03 6.63
C GLY A 245 3.92 0.07 5.20
N SER A 246 2.72 -0.47 4.93
CA SER A 246 2.11 -0.47 3.60
C SER A 246 1.59 0.91 3.25
N VAL A 247 2.03 1.41 2.09
CA VAL A 247 1.65 2.73 1.56
C VAL A 247 0.25 2.78 1.01
N ILE A 248 -0.33 1.60 0.79
CA ILE A 248 -1.71 1.46 0.39
C ILE A 248 -2.63 1.20 1.58
N LEU A 249 -2.12 1.18 2.81
CA LEU A 249 -2.98 1.06 3.98
C LEU A 249 -3.90 2.28 4.05
N GLU A 250 -5.20 2.06 4.11
CA GLU A 250 -6.15 3.12 4.46
C GLU A 250 -5.86 3.59 5.89
N PRO A 251 -5.96 4.90 6.17
CA PRO A 251 -5.81 5.42 7.52
C PRO A 251 -6.65 4.60 8.50
N ILE A 252 -6.03 4.21 9.60
CA ILE A 252 -6.64 3.32 10.59
C ILE A 252 -7.94 3.92 11.14
N THR A 253 -8.01 5.25 11.25
CA THR A 253 -9.21 6.00 11.67
C THR A 253 -10.37 5.97 10.66
N LEU A 254 -10.15 5.50 9.43
CA LEU A 254 -11.21 5.34 8.42
C LEU A 254 -11.77 3.91 8.39
N ARG A 255 -11.34 3.03 9.30
CA ARG A 255 -11.82 1.66 9.37
C ARG A 255 -13.27 1.63 9.84
N HIS A 256 -14.08 0.83 9.17
CA HIS A 256 -15.49 0.62 9.52
C HIS A 256 -15.63 -0.41 10.66
N ILE A 257 -15.04 -0.13 11.82
CA ILE A 257 -15.19 -0.93 13.05
C ILE A 257 -15.35 0.02 14.25
N PRO A 258 -15.91 -0.45 15.39
CA PRO A 258 -16.00 0.37 16.60
C PRO A 258 -14.64 0.89 17.06
N ASP A 259 -14.60 2.15 17.53
CA ASP A 259 -13.37 2.82 17.99
C ASP A 259 -12.63 2.01 19.06
N GLN A 260 -13.35 1.39 19.98
CA GLN A 260 -12.77 0.57 21.04
C GLN A 260 -11.98 -0.62 20.45
N HIS A 261 -12.56 -1.34 19.48
CA HIS A 261 -11.87 -2.43 18.79
C HIS A 261 -10.63 -1.92 18.05
N LEU A 262 -10.72 -0.75 17.42
CA LEU A 262 -9.59 -0.12 16.74
C LEU A 262 -8.42 0.15 17.69
N ILE A 263 -8.71 0.74 18.86
CA ILE A 263 -7.73 1.02 19.90
C ILE A 263 -7.11 -0.27 20.43
N ASP A 264 -7.91 -1.32 20.66
CA ASP A 264 -7.40 -2.59 21.17
C ASP A 264 -6.50 -3.31 20.16
N LEU A 265 -6.78 -3.20 18.86
CA LEU A 265 -5.90 -3.67 17.79
C LEU A 265 -4.59 -2.87 17.74
N LEU A 266 -4.67 -1.54 17.84
CA LEU A 266 -3.51 -0.64 17.83
C LEU A 266 -2.56 -0.90 19.01
N LEU A 267 -3.13 -1.07 20.20
CA LEU A 267 -2.38 -1.35 21.42
C LEU A 267 -1.94 -2.82 21.53
N GLY A 268 -2.40 -3.68 20.61
CA GLY A 268 -2.06 -5.09 20.60
C GLY A 268 -2.72 -5.92 21.69
N ARG A 269 -3.76 -5.40 22.36
CA ARG A 269 -4.61 -6.17 23.28
C ARG A 269 -5.42 -7.21 22.51
N LYS A 270 -5.80 -6.87 21.29
CA LYS A 270 -6.34 -7.81 20.30
C LYS A 270 -5.39 -7.93 19.14
N MET A 271 -5.24 -9.15 18.62
CA MET A 271 -4.38 -9.42 17.47
C MET A 271 -5.18 -10.11 16.37
N LEU A 272 -5.08 -9.57 15.15
CA LEU A 272 -5.60 -10.22 13.95
C LEU A 272 -4.46 -10.97 13.25
N LYS A 273 -4.70 -12.25 12.98
CA LYS A 273 -3.80 -13.14 12.26
C LYS A 273 -4.46 -13.63 10.99
N PHE A 274 -3.76 -13.47 9.87
CA PHE A 274 -4.26 -13.84 8.55
C PHE A 274 -3.49 -15.03 8.00
N PHE A 275 -4.21 -15.91 7.30
CA PHE A 275 -3.62 -16.91 6.40
C PHE A 275 -4.29 -16.80 5.04
N PHE A 276 -3.50 -16.62 4.00
CA PHE A 276 -3.98 -16.57 2.62
C PHE A 276 -3.60 -17.85 1.89
N ASN A 277 -4.60 -18.54 1.33
CA ASN A 277 -4.41 -19.73 0.52
C ASN A 277 -4.37 -19.33 -0.97
N PRO A 278 -3.19 -19.31 -1.61
CA PRO A 278 -3.06 -18.86 -2.99
C PRO A 278 -3.72 -19.84 -3.98
N GLN A 279 -3.76 -21.14 -3.68
CA GLN A 279 -4.40 -22.13 -4.55
C GLN A 279 -5.92 -21.92 -4.59
N ARG A 280 -6.55 -21.68 -3.44
CA ARG A 280 -7.98 -21.37 -3.35
C ARG A 280 -8.31 -20.02 -3.99
N PHE A 281 -7.43 -19.03 -3.85
CA PHE A 281 -7.63 -17.75 -4.53
C PHE A 281 -7.57 -17.89 -6.07
N VAL A 282 -6.65 -18.71 -6.60
CA VAL A 282 -6.60 -19.02 -8.04
C VAL A 282 -7.89 -19.72 -8.49
N ALA A 283 -8.40 -20.68 -7.70
CA ALA A 283 -9.68 -21.32 -7.99
C ALA A 283 -10.82 -20.29 -7.98
N LEU A 284 -10.91 -19.44 -6.95
CA LEU A 284 -11.88 -18.36 -6.85
C LEU A 284 -11.83 -17.42 -8.06
N CYS A 285 -10.64 -17.06 -8.55
CA CYS A 285 -10.49 -16.27 -9.78
C CYS A 285 -11.13 -16.96 -10.98
N ASN A 286 -10.79 -18.24 -11.20
CA ASN A 286 -11.28 -19.02 -12.34
C ASN A 286 -12.81 -19.22 -12.27
N ASP A 287 -13.35 -19.49 -11.09
CA ASP A 287 -14.79 -19.64 -10.85
C ASP A 287 -15.57 -18.35 -11.15
N ASN A 288 -14.90 -17.19 -11.09
CA ASN A 288 -15.46 -15.86 -11.37
C ASN A 288 -15.04 -15.29 -12.74
N GLY A 289 -14.58 -16.16 -13.65
CA GLY A 289 -14.27 -15.82 -15.04
C GLY A 289 -12.95 -15.06 -15.24
N LEU A 290 -12.12 -14.95 -14.21
CA LEU A 290 -10.77 -14.41 -14.31
C LEU A 290 -9.77 -15.57 -14.45
N LYS A 291 -9.26 -15.80 -15.66
CA LYS A 291 -8.31 -16.88 -15.93
C LYS A 291 -7.01 -16.66 -15.15
N ALA A 292 -6.79 -17.46 -14.10
CA ALA A 292 -5.65 -17.35 -13.19
C ALA A 292 -4.91 -18.69 -13.08
N ASN A 293 -3.57 -18.65 -13.00
CA ASN A 293 -2.71 -19.82 -12.83
C ASN A 293 -1.43 -19.46 -12.08
N PHE A 294 -0.73 -20.45 -11.54
CA PHE A 294 0.64 -20.25 -11.05
C PHE A 294 1.64 -20.23 -12.20
N THR A 295 2.73 -19.49 -12.02
CA THR A 295 3.88 -19.50 -12.92
C THR A 295 4.59 -20.85 -12.92
N THR A 296 5.17 -21.19 -14.07
CA THR A 296 6.14 -22.29 -14.16
C THR A 296 7.45 -21.90 -13.45
N THR A 297 8.24 -22.89 -13.03
CA THR A 297 9.56 -22.67 -12.41
C THR A 297 10.46 -21.78 -13.26
N LYS A 298 10.44 -21.95 -14.58
CA LYS A 298 11.22 -21.13 -15.53
C LYS A 298 10.79 -19.68 -15.52
N GLU A 299 9.49 -19.42 -15.51
CA GLU A 299 8.93 -18.06 -15.44
C GLU A 299 9.20 -17.41 -14.08
N SER A 300 9.01 -18.14 -12.98
CA SER A 300 9.34 -17.65 -11.63
C SER A 300 10.80 -17.21 -11.52
N ASN A 301 11.73 -18.03 -12.03
CA ASN A 301 13.16 -17.70 -12.01
C ASN A 301 13.49 -16.48 -12.88
N ARG A 302 12.78 -16.30 -14.00
CA ARG A 302 12.91 -15.09 -14.83
C ARG A 302 12.37 -13.84 -14.12
N LEU A 303 11.25 -13.94 -13.42
CA LEU A 303 10.69 -12.83 -12.63
C LEU A 303 11.64 -12.43 -11.50
N ARG A 304 12.21 -13.41 -10.78
CA ARG A 304 13.23 -13.16 -9.75
C ARG A 304 14.50 -12.50 -10.31
N SER A 305 15.04 -13.01 -11.42
CA SER A 305 16.29 -12.49 -12.00
C SER A 305 16.13 -11.11 -12.65
N SER A 306 14.93 -10.78 -13.16
CA SER A 306 14.62 -9.44 -13.67
C SER A 306 14.51 -8.36 -12.57
N GLY A 307 14.64 -8.74 -11.30
CA GLY A 307 14.42 -7.85 -10.17
C GLY A 307 12.96 -7.48 -9.94
N SER A 308 12.01 -8.18 -10.59
CA SER A 308 10.58 -7.92 -10.46
C SER A 308 10.05 -8.23 -9.05
N THR A 309 10.70 -9.12 -8.30
CA THR A 309 10.40 -9.30 -6.86
C THR A 309 10.73 -8.07 -6.03
N LYS A 310 11.71 -7.25 -6.43
CA LYS A 310 11.95 -5.93 -5.82
C LYS A 310 10.90 -4.89 -6.22
N LYS A 311 9.98 -5.23 -7.12
CA LYS A 311 8.88 -4.37 -7.59
C LYS A 311 7.52 -4.75 -6.98
N GLY A 312 7.50 -5.40 -5.82
CA GLY A 312 6.26 -5.72 -5.11
C GLY A 312 5.48 -6.88 -5.72
N LEU A 313 6.16 -7.99 -6.03
CA LEU A 313 5.49 -9.25 -6.39
C LEU A 313 5.46 -10.18 -5.18
N VAL A 314 4.32 -10.84 -4.95
CA VAL A 314 4.16 -11.78 -3.84
C VAL A 314 4.64 -13.18 -4.26
N ASP A 315 5.60 -13.71 -3.51
CA ASP A 315 6.19 -15.04 -3.73
C ASP A 315 5.45 -16.06 -2.87
N PHE A 316 4.80 -17.03 -3.52
CA PHE A 316 4.12 -18.15 -2.88
C PHE A 316 4.95 -19.42 -3.09
N ASP A 317 5.90 -19.66 -2.16
CA ASP A 317 6.78 -20.82 -2.13
C ASP A 317 7.51 -21.10 -3.46
N GLY A 318 8.00 -20.04 -4.10
CA GLY A 318 8.72 -20.15 -5.36
C GLY A 318 7.85 -19.88 -6.59
N GLN A 319 6.56 -19.63 -6.44
CA GLN A 319 5.62 -19.38 -7.53
C GLN A 319 4.93 -18.02 -7.42
N PHE A 320 4.45 -17.51 -8.55
CA PHE A 320 3.68 -16.28 -8.64
C PHE A 320 2.33 -16.58 -9.28
N ILE A 321 1.30 -15.79 -8.95
CA ILE A 321 -0.01 -15.91 -9.59
C ILE A 321 -0.04 -15.02 -10.84
N HIS A 322 -0.44 -15.58 -11.97
CA HIS A 322 -0.65 -14.89 -13.24
C HIS A 322 -2.13 -14.84 -13.58
N PHE A 323 -2.57 -13.69 -14.08
CA PHE A 323 -3.87 -13.48 -14.70
C PHE A 323 -3.69 -13.34 -16.22
N SER A 324 -4.60 -13.92 -17.00
CA SER A 324 -4.59 -13.86 -18.47
C SER A 324 -5.79 -13.06 -18.99
N PHE A 325 -5.51 -12.09 -19.87
CA PHE A 325 -6.51 -11.26 -20.56
C PHE A 325 -6.17 -11.23 -22.05
N GLY A 326 -6.83 -12.10 -22.82
CA GLY A 326 -6.46 -12.33 -24.23
C GLY A 326 -4.97 -12.72 -24.33
N ASP A 327 -4.23 -11.94 -25.10
CA ASP A 327 -2.78 -12.13 -25.32
C ASP A 327 -1.89 -11.48 -24.24
N THR A 328 -2.49 -10.78 -23.28
CA THR A 328 -1.75 -10.10 -22.21
C THR A 328 -1.81 -10.87 -20.90
N THR A 329 -0.70 -10.86 -20.16
CA THR A 329 -0.63 -11.41 -18.82
C THR A 329 -0.20 -10.36 -17.81
N CYS A 330 -0.78 -10.45 -16.61
CA CYS A 330 -0.31 -9.67 -15.48
C CYS A 330 -0.05 -10.58 -14.28
N THR A 331 0.77 -10.09 -13.36
CA THR A 331 1.18 -10.84 -12.18
C THR A 331 0.52 -10.23 -10.96
N PHE A 332 0.06 -11.09 -10.05
CA PHE A 332 -0.48 -10.69 -8.77
C PHE A 332 0.58 -9.95 -7.95
N ALA A 333 0.25 -8.72 -7.59
CA ALA A 333 1.17 -7.79 -6.95
C ALA A 333 0.87 -7.66 -5.45
N GLU A 334 1.87 -7.18 -4.71
CA GLU A 334 1.83 -6.93 -3.27
C GLU A 334 0.73 -5.95 -2.91
N GLU A 335 0.43 -4.97 -3.78
CA GLU A 335 -0.63 -4.01 -3.51
C GLU A 335 -1.99 -4.71 -3.41
N THR A 336 -2.29 -5.59 -4.36
CA THR A 336 -3.54 -6.36 -4.36
C THR A 336 -3.65 -7.26 -3.13
N PHE A 337 -2.52 -7.82 -2.68
CA PHE A 337 -2.47 -8.64 -1.47
C PHE A 337 -2.73 -7.82 -0.21
N HIS A 338 -2.12 -6.64 -0.10
CA HIS A 338 -2.29 -5.73 1.02
C HIS A 338 -3.71 -5.15 1.11
N GLU A 339 -4.39 -4.93 -0.02
CA GLU A 339 -5.80 -4.53 -0.01
C GLU A 339 -6.67 -5.59 0.68
N MET A 340 -6.40 -6.88 0.44
CA MET A 340 -7.12 -7.96 1.11
C MET A 340 -6.79 -8.04 2.60
N LEU A 341 -5.50 -8.12 2.94
CA LEU A 341 -5.08 -8.38 4.31
C LEU A 341 -5.26 -7.17 5.24
N PHE A 342 -4.87 -6.00 4.76
CA PHE A 342 -4.70 -4.84 5.62
C PHE A 342 -5.81 -3.83 5.44
N ASN A 343 -6.41 -3.75 4.24
CA ASN A 343 -7.60 -2.93 4.01
C ASN A 343 -8.93 -3.66 4.18
N TRP A 344 -8.89 -4.96 4.47
CA TRP A 344 -10.07 -5.81 4.65
C TRP A 344 -11.01 -5.81 3.44
N VAL A 345 -10.45 -5.70 2.24
CA VAL A 345 -11.20 -5.83 0.98
C VAL A 345 -11.43 -7.30 0.70
N ARG A 346 -12.66 -7.67 0.36
CA ARG A 346 -13.00 -9.06 0.03
C ARG A 346 -12.21 -9.54 -1.21
N PRO A 347 -11.61 -10.74 -1.18
CA PRO A 347 -10.96 -11.34 -2.35
C PRO A 347 -11.82 -11.32 -3.62
N ILE A 348 -13.14 -11.53 -3.49
CA ILE A 348 -14.05 -11.44 -4.65
C ILE A 348 -14.11 -10.04 -5.26
N SER A 349 -14.08 -8.98 -4.44
CA SER A 349 -14.06 -7.60 -4.94
C SER A 349 -12.76 -7.26 -5.64
N ILE A 350 -11.64 -7.82 -5.19
CA ILE A 350 -10.36 -7.72 -5.90
C ILE A 350 -10.44 -8.33 -7.30
N ILE A 351 -11.06 -9.50 -7.44
CA ILE A 351 -11.22 -10.17 -8.75
C ILE A 351 -12.02 -9.28 -9.71
N GLU A 352 -13.13 -8.70 -9.26
CA GLU A 352 -13.94 -7.80 -10.08
C GLU A 352 -13.20 -6.53 -10.49
N LEU A 353 -12.43 -5.93 -9.56
CA LEU A 353 -11.57 -4.79 -9.89
C LEU A 353 -10.50 -5.16 -10.93
N ILE A 354 -9.90 -6.36 -10.84
CA ILE A 354 -8.90 -6.84 -11.80
C ILE A 354 -9.54 -6.96 -13.20
N LYS A 355 -10.76 -7.49 -13.29
CA LYS A 355 -11.52 -7.63 -14.55
C LYS A 355 -11.85 -6.27 -15.18
N GLN A 356 -12.11 -5.24 -14.39
CA GLN A 356 -12.31 -3.89 -14.93
C GLN A 356 -11.05 -3.31 -15.56
N ILE A 357 -9.87 -3.59 -14.98
CA ILE A 357 -8.60 -3.13 -15.52
C ILE A 357 -8.30 -3.76 -16.88
N SER A 358 -8.73 -5.00 -17.12
CA SER A 358 -8.56 -5.62 -18.43
C SER A 358 -9.44 -5.01 -19.51
N LEU A 359 -10.66 -4.62 -19.17
CA LEU A 359 -11.58 -3.97 -20.11
C LEU A 359 -11.07 -2.60 -20.59
N LEU A 360 -10.29 -1.89 -19.78
CA LEU A 360 -9.69 -0.61 -20.16
C LEU A 360 -8.50 -0.73 -21.14
N ARG A 361 -8.08 -1.96 -21.48
CA ARG A 361 -6.94 -2.23 -22.36
C ARG A 361 -7.32 -2.83 -23.70
N GLU A 362 -8.55 -3.30 -23.84
CA GLU A 362 -9.17 -3.62 -25.12
C GLU A 362 -9.66 -2.31 -25.77
#